data_AF-A0A425Y9W7-F1
#
_entry.id   AF-A0A425Y9W7-F1
#
_cell.length_a   1.000
_cell.length_b   1.000
_cell.length_c   1.000
_cell.angle_alpha   90.00
_cell.angle_beta   90.00
_cell.angle_gamma   90.00
#
_symmetry.space_group_name_H-M   'P 1'
#
loop_
_entity.id
_entity.type
_entity.pdbx_description
1 polymer ?
#
loop_
_entity_poly.entity_id
_entity_poly.type
_entity_poly.pdbx_seq_one_letter_code
_entity_poly.pdbx_strand_id
1 'polypeptide(L)' 'MNKQDKKLDFALSKENYKLIVIGFVIIIVGFLLMMGGGSDDPNVFDESIFSFRRITLAPMVVLFGFAFEIYAIMKKPKEQ' A
#
# COMPACT_ATOMS: atom_id res chain seq x y z
N MET A 1 -31.37 -32.59 -0.07
CA MET A 1 -30.77 -31.25 0.06
C MET A 1 -29.30 -31.35 -0.31
N ASN A 2 -28.94 -30.99 -1.54
CA ASN A 2 -27.55 -31.02 -1.99
C ASN A 2 -26.87 -29.77 -1.40
N LYS A 3 -25.91 -29.96 -0.48
CA LYS A 3 -25.09 -28.86 0.04
C LYS A 3 -24.29 -28.32 -1.14
N GLN A 4 -24.81 -27.26 -1.75
CA GLN A 4 -23.97 -26.40 -2.55
C GLN A 4 -22.98 -25.77 -1.58
N ASP A 5 -21.82 -26.41 -1.47
CA ASP A 5 -20.58 -25.75 -1.10
C ASP A 5 -20.37 -24.66 -2.15
N LYS A 6 -21.03 -23.52 -1.95
CA LYS A 6 -20.64 -22.27 -2.57
C LYS A 6 -19.23 -22.05 -2.04
N LYS A 7 -18.24 -22.58 -2.76
CA LYS A 7 -16.88 -22.06 -2.75
C LYS A 7 -17.11 -20.57 -2.93
N LEU A 8 -17.01 -19.83 -1.83
CA LEU A 8 -17.04 -18.37 -1.90
C LEU A 8 -16.02 -18.08 -2.98
N ASP A 9 -16.49 -17.56 -4.10
CA ASP A 9 -15.66 -17.22 -5.25
C ASP A 9 -14.88 -15.98 -4.78
N PHE A 10 -13.92 -16.27 -3.90
CA PHE A 10 -13.17 -15.30 -3.16
C PHE A 10 -12.28 -14.72 -4.24
N ALA A 11 -12.58 -13.49 -4.67
CA ALA A 11 -11.74 -12.73 -5.59
C ALA A 11 -10.26 -12.72 -5.13
N LEU A 12 -10.06 -12.99 -3.84
CA LEU A 12 -8.80 -13.14 -3.13
C LEU A 12 -8.43 -14.63 -2.99
N SER A 13 -7.88 -15.23 -4.04
CA SER A 13 -7.18 -16.52 -3.87
C SER A 13 -6.01 -16.39 -2.88
N LYS A 14 -5.58 -17.51 -2.30
CA LYS A 14 -4.44 -17.53 -1.35
C LYS A 14 -3.16 -16.91 -1.92
N GLU A 15 -2.97 -16.97 -3.24
CA GLU A 15 -1.85 -16.32 -3.92
C GLU A 15 -2.02 -14.80 -3.99
N ASN A 16 -3.21 -14.33 -4.36
CA ASN A 16 -3.52 -12.89 -4.42
C ASN A 16 -3.43 -12.24 -3.03
N TYR A 17 -3.80 -12.97 -1.98
CA TYR A 17 -3.68 -12.48 -0.61
C TYR A 17 -2.24 -12.11 -0.23
N LYS A 18 -1.23 -12.88 -0.67
CA LYS A 18 0.18 -12.54 -0.43
C LYS A 18 0.58 -11.26 -1.16
N LEU A 19 0.10 -11.07 -2.39
CA LEU A 19 0.39 -9.87 -3.17
C LEU A 19 -0.22 -8.64 -2.50
N ILE A 20 -1.43 -8.74 -1.98
CA ILE A 20 -2.08 -7.65 -1.23
C ILE A 20 -1.29 -7.33 0.03
N VAL A 21 -0.91 -8.31 0.84
CA VAL A 21 -0.08 -8.05 2.03
C VAL A 21 1.22 -7.32 1.67
N ILE A 22 1.86 -7.68 0.55
CA ILE A 22 3.06 -6.98 0.06
C ILE A 22 2.72 -5.53 -0.33
N GLY A 23 1.64 -5.31 -1.08
CA GLY A 23 1.16 -3.97 -1.47
C GLY A 23 0.87 -3.08 -0.27
N PHE A 24 0.18 -3.62 0.72
CA PHE A 24 -0.11 -2.95 1.98
C PHE A 24 1.16 -2.53 2.73
N VAL A 25 2.17 -3.40 2.81
CA VAL A 25 3.47 -3.06 3.43
C VAL A 25 4.16 -1.93 2.66
N ILE A 26 4.10 -1.92 1.33
CA ILE A 26 4.67 -0.84 0.51
C ILE A 26 3.98 0.50 0.82
N ILE A 27 2.65 0.50 0.96
CA ILE A 27 1.88 1.70 1.31
C ILE A 27 2.30 2.20 2.70
N ILE A 28 2.40 1.31 3.69
CA ILE A 28 2.88 1.67 5.03
C ILE A 28 4.27 2.30 4.95
N VAL A 29 5.21 1.69 4.23
CA VAL A 29 6.56 2.24 4.06
C VAL A 29 6.51 3.63 3.42
N GLY A 30 5.65 3.84 2.41
CA GLY A 30 5.44 5.15 1.79
C GLY A 30 4.99 6.21 2.79
N PHE A 31 4.05 5.89 3.68
CA PHE A 31 3.63 6.81 4.76
C PHE A 31 4.72 7.01 5.82
N LEU A 32 5.47 5.97 6.18
CA LEU A 32 6.59 6.09 7.12
C LEU A 32 7.68 7.04 6.58
N LEU A 33 7.93 7.02 5.27
CA LEU A 33 8.89 7.93 4.62
C LEU A 33 8.45 9.40 4.68
N MET A 34 7.16 9.69 4.88
CA MET A 34 6.63 11.05 5.08
C MET A 34 6.89 11.57 6.49
N MET A 35 7.19 10.70 7.46
CA MET A 35 7.31 11.12 8.86
C MET A 35 8.53 12.03 9.10
N GLY A 36 8.36 12.90 10.12
CA GLY A 36 9.37 13.86 10.59
C GLY A 36 9.42 15.16 9.80
N GLY A 37 10.42 15.99 10.10
CA GLY A 37 10.62 17.29 9.44
C GLY A 37 9.97 18.44 10.18
N GLY A 38 9.16 18.16 11.21
CA GLY A 38 8.69 19.21 12.11
C GLY A 38 9.84 19.86 12.86
N SER A 39 9.78 21.18 13.00
CA SER A 39 10.63 21.93 13.91
C SER A 39 10.25 21.62 15.36
N ASP A 40 11.25 21.46 16.24
CA ASP A 40 11.02 21.34 17.68
C ASP A 40 10.54 22.68 18.31
N ASP A 41 10.82 23.81 17.65
CA ASP A 41 10.36 25.15 18.05
C ASP A 41 9.31 25.67 17.04
N PRO A 42 8.05 25.91 17.46
CA PRO A 42 6.98 26.40 16.59
C PRO A 42 7.23 27.79 15.99
N ASN A 43 8.23 28.54 16.49
CA ASN A 43 8.61 29.86 15.98
C ASN A 43 9.70 29.79 14.90
N VAL A 44 10.29 28.61 14.68
CA VAL A 44 11.33 28.38 13.68
C VAL A 44 10.79 27.45 12.60
N PHE A 45 10.88 27.88 11.34
CA PHE A 45 10.49 27.06 10.21
C PHE A 45 11.65 26.12 9.83
N ASP A 46 11.46 24.82 9.92
CA ASP A 46 12.45 23.81 9.52
C ASP A 46 12.26 23.46 8.03
N GLU A 47 13.21 23.88 7.18
CA GLU A 47 13.19 23.60 5.74
C GLU A 47 13.31 22.10 5.41
N SER A 48 13.70 21.25 6.36
CA SER A 48 13.77 19.81 6.15
C SER A 48 12.41 19.17 5.85
N ILE A 49 11.29 19.85 6.14
CA ILE A 49 9.96 19.49 5.62
C ILE A 49 9.99 19.36 4.09
N PHE A 50 10.69 20.27 3.40
CA PHE A 50 10.81 20.30 1.95
C PHE A 50 11.84 19.33 1.37
N SER A 51 12.18 18.25 2.10
CA SER A 51 13.04 17.22 1.55
C SER A 51 12.39 16.55 0.31
N PHE A 52 13.18 16.37 -0.75
CA PHE A 52 12.76 15.62 -1.95
C PHE A 52 12.20 14.23 -1.60
N ARG A 53 12.77 13.59 -0.57
CA ARG A 53 12.30 12.31 -0.05
C ARG A 53 10.84 12.37 0.42
N ARG A 54 10.44 13.40 1.16
CA ARG A 54 9.09 13.52 1.73
C ARG A 54 8.07 14.03 0.70
N ILE A 55 8.46 14.96 -0.16
CA ILE A 55 7.53 15.59 -1.12
C ILE A 55 7.35 14.77 -2.39
N THR A 56 8.40 14.10 -2.85
CA THR A 56 8.38 13.39 -4.14
C THR A 56 8.46 11.90 -3.95
N LEU A 57 9.50 11.40 -3.29
CA LEU A 57 9.72 9.95 -3.19
C LEU A 57 8.60 9.26 -2.41
N ALA A 58 8.22 9.79 -1.25
CA ALA A 58 7.22 9.17 -0.39
C ALA A 58 5.82 9.10 -1.05
N PRO A 59 5.26 10.19 -1.64
CA PRO A 59 3.99 10.09 -2.37
C PRO A 59 4.06 9.15 -3.58
N MET A 60 5.18 9.12 -4.30
CA MET A 60 5.37 8.18 -5.41
C MET A 60 5.35 6.73 -4.95
N VAL A 61 5.96 6.42 -3.80
CA VAL A 61 5.93 5.07 -3.20
C VAL A 61 4.50 4.69 -2.80
N VAL A 62 3.74 5.61 -2.19
CA VAL A 62 2.33 5.37 -1.82
C VAL A 62 1.48 5.12 -3.06
N LEU A 63 1.60 5.95 -4.09
CA LEU A 63 0.88 5.79 -5.37
C LEU A 63 1.21 4.46 -6.03
N PHE A 64 2.48 4.07 -6.04
CA PHE A 64 2.91 2.77 -6.55
C PHE A 64 2.29 1.62 -5.74
N GLY A 65 2.27 1.74 -4.41
CA GLY A 65 1.61 0.77 -3.53
C GLY A 65 0.12 0.60 -3.86
N PHE A 66 -0.62 1.69 -4.08
CA PHE A 66 -2.02 1.62 -4.48
C PHE A 66 -2.20 1.01 -5.88
N ALA A 67 -1.37 1.37 -6.85
CA ALA A 67 -1.42 0.75 -8.18
C ALA A 67 -1.14 -0.76 -8.12
N PHE A 68 -0.19 -1.17 -7.27
CA PHE A 68 0.15 -2.57 -7.04
C PHE A 68 -0.99 -3.33 -6.36
N GLU A 69 -1.66 -2.73 -5.37
CA GLU A 69 -2.86 -3.30 -4.73
C GLU A 69 -4.00 -3.51 -5.73
N ILE A 70 -4.28 -2.50 -6.57
CA ILE A 70 -5.29 -2.61 -7.64
C ILE A 70 -4.94 -3.79 -8.55
N TYR A 71 -3.68 -3.90 -8.99
CA TYR A 71 -3.23 -5.03 -9.79
C TYR A 71 -3.38 -6.38 -9.05
N ALA A 72 -3.01 -6.44 -7.76
CA ALA A 72 -3.07 -7.65 -6.95
C ALA A 72 -4.51 -8.15 -6.74
N ILE A 73 -5.47 -7.23 -6.55
CA ILE A 73 -6.89 -7.52 -6.42
C ILE A 73 -7.49 -7.94 -7.77
N MET A 74 -7.13 -7.23 -8.86
CA MET A 74 -7.64 -7.53 -10.20
C MET A 74 -7.04 -8.81 -10.81
N LYS A 75 -5.88 -9.26 -10.32
CA LYS A 75 -5.23 -10.48 -10.79
C LYS A 75 -6.15 -11.66 -10.49
N LYS A 76 -6.80 -12.19 -11.53
CA LYS A 76 -7.64 -13.38 -11.38
C LYS A 76 -6.80 -14.54 -10.81
N PRO A 77 -7.34 -15.32 -9.85
CA PRO A 77 -6.72 -16.56 -9.43
C PRO A 77 -6.37 -17.39 -10.66
N LYS A 78 -5.14 -17.89 -10.78
CA LYS A 78 -4.89 -18.99 -11.71
C LYS A 78 -5.70 -20.18 -11.19
N GLU A 79 -6.77 -20.53 -11.90
CA GLU A 79 -7.36 -21.86 -11.75
C GLU A 79 -6.25 -22.88 -12.02
N GLN A 80 -5.86 -23.62 -10.99
CA GLN A 80 -5.18 -24.90 -11.16
C GLN A 80 -6.24 -25.98 -11.34
#